data_AF-H6SK79-F1
#
_entry.id   AF-H6SK79-F1
#
_cell.length_a   1.000
_cell.length_b   1.000
_cell.length_c   1.000
_cell.angle_alpha   90.00
_cell.angle_beta   90.00
_cell.angle_gamma   90.00
#
_symmetry.space_group_name_H-M   'P 1'
#
loop_
_entity.id
_entity.type
_entity.pdbx_description
1 polymer ?
#
loop_
_entity_poly.entity_id
_entity_poly.type
_entity_poly.pdbx_seq_one_letter_code
_entity_poly.pdbx_strand_id
1 'polypeptide(L)'
;MSPPDPPSGGRRRRLLPLVVLGISVGGIGIGGGLYGWQAERIDDALQTMAHERARALFDLTSLAWDWNVRHQAGGIPPELPINPARMVREIGDLARPEGLRLSVTSLVPLDPANAPDAWEAESLRLINEGRMSERLSFFPGSEPVYRFMAPVPAKASCTTCHGDQGQKGGVMGGDLHYHAGPRAAGGRDSAQKKRPPCCWGGELSGL
;
A
#
# COMPACT_ATOMS: atom_id res chain seq x y z
N MET A 1 -41.57 10.25 80.71
CA MET A 1 -40.30 9.88 80.03
C MET A 1 -40.57 9.98 78.54
N SER A 2 -40.13 11.07 77.88
CA SER A 2 -40.30 11.21 76.43
C SER A 2 -39.30 10.29 75.72
N PRO A 3 -39.68 9.66 74.60
CA PRO A 3 -38.76 8.83 73.84
C PRO A 3 -37.64 9.68 73.23
N PRO A 4 -36.42 9.12 73.07
CA PRO A 4 -35.31 9.85 72.47
C PRO A 4 -35.55 10.12 70.98
N ASP A 5 -35.08 11.28 70.50
CA ASP A 5 -35.16 11.66 69.09
C ASP A 5 -34.36 10.68 68.19
N PRO A 6 -34.86 10.39 66.97
CA PRO A 6 -34.15 9.51 66.04
C PRO A 6 -32.85 10.15 65.54
N PRO A 7 -31.80 9.34 65.29
CA PRO A 7 -30.51 9.85 64.85
C PRO A 7 -30.59 10.52 63.47
N SER A 8 -29.95 11.68 63.31
CA SER A 8 -29.92 12.48 62.08
C SER A 8 -29.10 11.80 60.95
N GLY A 9 -29.71 10.81 60.28
CA GLY A 9 -29.10 10.01 59.21
C GLY A 9 -28.83 10.72 57.86
N GLY A 10 -28.71 12.05 57.83
CA GLY A 10 -28.83 12.83 56.58
C GLY A 10 -27.58 12.94 55.70
N ARG A 11 -26.36 12.78 56.24
CA ARG A 11 -25.14 13.19 55.53
C ARG A 11 -24.46 12.06 54.74
N ARG A 12 -24.45 10.83 55.26
CA ARG A 12 -23.85 9.66 54.59
C ARG A 12 -24.63 9.16 53.37
N ARG A 13 -25.97 9.26 53.38
CA ARG A 13 -26.84 8.81 52.27
C ARG A 13 -26.76 9.67 51.00
N ARG A 14 -26.40 10.95 51.11
CA ARG A 14 -26.29 11.86 49.95
C ARG A 14 -24.90 11.85 49.30
N LEU A 15 -23.86 11.41 50.00
CA LEU A 15 -22.48 11.34 49.49
C LEU A 15 -22.21 10.10 48.63
N LEU A 16 -22.84 8.96 48.95
CA LEU A 16 -22.66 7.70 48.20
C LEU A 16 -22.98 7.83 46.69
N PRO A 17 -24.11 8.42 46.25
CA PRO A 17 -24.39 8.56 44.82
C PRO A 17 -23.43 9.53 44.11
N LEU A 18 -22.92 10.56 44.81
CA LEU A 18 -21.94 11.49 44.25
C LEU A 18 -20.56 10.85 44.07
N VAL A 19 -20.14 10.00 45.01
CA VAL A 19 -18.89 9.22 44.91
C VAL A 19 -18.99 8.20 43.78
N VAL A 20 -20.10 7.48 43.69
CA VAL A 20 -20.34 6.52 42.59
C VAL A 20 -20.33 7.24 41.24
N LEU A 21 -21.02 8.39 41.13
CA LEU A 21 -21.00 9.20 39.91
C LEU A 21 -19.59 9.69 39.55
N GLY A 22 -18.81 10.14 40.53
CA GLY A 22 -17.42 10.56 40.32
C GLY A 22 -16.52 9.43 39.82
N ILE A 23 -16.66 8.23 40.38
CA ILE A 23 -15.93 7.02 39.93
C ILE A 23 -16.35 6.64 38.52
N SER A 24 -17.65 6.67 38.20
CA SER A 24 -18.16 6.36 36.86
C SER A 24 -17.64 7.35 35.82
N VAL A 25 -17.71 8.65 36.09
CA VAL A 25 -17.21 9.70 35.18
C VAL A 25 -15.69 9.60 34.99
N GLY A 26 -14.94 9.40 36.09
CA GLY A 26 -13.49 9.18 36.02
C GLY A 26 -13.12 7.93 35.22
N GLY A 27 -13.84 6.82 35.43
CA GLY A 27 -13.66 5.57 34.68
C GLY A 27 -13.93 5.73 33.19
N ILE A 28 -14.98 6.45 32.80
CA ILE A 28 -15.29 6.75 31.39
C ILE A 28 -14.19 7.63 30.78
N GLY A 29 -13.71 8.65 31.48
CA GLY A 29 -12.63 9.51 31.00
C GLY A 29 -11.32 8.75 30.77
N ILE A 30 -10.92 7.90 31.73
CA ILE A 30 -9.73 7.05 31.61
C ILE A 30 -9.90 6.03 30.48
N GLY A 31 -11.07 5.38 30.40
CA GLY A 31 -11.38 4.41 29.34
C GLY A 31 -11.36 5.05 27.95
N GLY A 32 -11.96 6.22 27.78
CA GLY A 32 -11.93 6.98 26.53
C GLY A 32 -10.52 7.42 26.14
N GLY A 33 -9.72 7.89 27.10
CA GLY A 33 -8.31 8.24 26.86
C GLY A 33 -7.45 7.03 26.45
N LEU A 34 -7.60 5.90 27.15
CA LEU A 34 -6.90 4.65 26.80
C LEU A 34 -7.33 4.11 25.43
N TYR A 35 -8.61 4.23 25.10
CA TYR A 35 -9.13 3.82 23.79
C TYR A 35 -8.56 4.69 22.66
N GLY A 36 -8.58 6.01 22.80
CA GLY A 36 -7.99 6.93 21.82
C GLY A 36 -6.49 6.66 21.62
N TRP A 37 -5.76 6.48 22.72
CA TRP A 37 -4.34 6.14 22.69
C TRP A 37 -4.04 4.78 22.04
N GLN A 38 -4.91 3.79 22.23
CA GLN A 38 -4.81 2.51 21.52
C GLN A 38 -5.10 2.66 20.03
N ALA A 39 -6.09 3.46 19.65
CA ALA A 39 -6.45 3.68 18.25
C ALA A 39 -5.30 4.32 17.47
N GLU A 40 -4.68 5.37 17.99
CA GLU A 40 -3.50 6.01 17.38
C GLU A 40 -2.33 5.01 17.19
N ARG A 41 -2.09 4.16 18.20
CA ARG A 41 -1.07 3.10 18.11
C ARG A 41 -1.35 2.06 17.02
N ILE A 42 -2.62 1.72 16.79
CA ILE A 42 -3.01 0.77 15.75
C ILE A 42 -2.73 1.39 14.37
N ASP A 43 -3.05 2.66 14.17
CA ASP A 43 -2.81 3.35 12.91
C ASP A 43 -1.32 3.45 12.59
N ASP A 44 -0.50 3.83 13.57
CA ASP A 44 0.97 3.87 13.42
C ASP A 44 1.55 2.48 13.09
N ALA A 45 1.04 1.44 13.76
CA ALA A 45 1.46 0.06 13.50
C ALA A 45 1.05 -0.40 12.10
N LEU A 46 -0.17 -0.06 11.65
CA LEU A 46 -0.66 -0.38 10.31
C LEU A 46 0.16 0.31 9.22
N GLN A 47 0.49 1.59 9.40
CA GLN A 47 1.32 2.33 8.46
C GLN A 47 2.74 1.74 8.39
N THR A 48 3.33 1.39 9.54
CA THR A 48 4.65 0.76 9.61
C THR A 48 4.65 -0.59 8.90
N MET A 49 3.68 -1.46 9.21
CA MET A 49 3.56 -2.76 8.54
C MET A 49 3.32 -2.61 7.04
N ALA A 50 2.49 -1.65 6.62
CA ALA A 50 2.23 -1.38 5.21
C ALA A 50 3.52 -0.99 4.49
N HIS A 51 4.32 -0.11 5.10
CA HIS A 51 5.62 0.30 4.57
C HIS A 51 6.61 -0.85 4.47
N GLU A 52 6.84 -1.57 5.57
CA GLU A 52 7.83 -2.66 5.63
C GLU A 52 7.50 -3.81 4.67
N ARG A 53 6.24 -4.23 4.64
CA ARG A 53 5.77 -5.26 3.69
C ARG A 53 5.91 -4.77 2.25
N ALA A 54 5.60 -3.51 2.01
CA ALA A 54 5.69 -2.95 0.68
C ALA A 54 7.12 -2.87 0.18
N ARG A 55 8.02 -2.40 1.03
CA ARG A 55 9.44 -2.34 0.76
C ARG A 55 10.02 -3.72 0.50
N ALA A 56 9.72 -4.70 1.35
CA ALA A 56 10.21 -6.06 1.20
C ALA A 56 9.77 -6.70 -0.13
N LEU A 57 8.48 -6.59 -0.48
CA LEU A 57 7.97 -7.14 -1.74
C LEU A 57 8.53 -6.40 -2.96
N PHE A 58 8.66 -5.06 -2.88
CA PHE A 58 9.28 -4.26 -3.93
C PHE A 58 10.74 -4.66 -4.16
N ASP A 59 11.52 -4.84 -3.09
CA ASP A 59 12.93 -5.21 -3.17
C ASP A 59 13.10 -6.62 -3.76
N LEU A 60 12.28 -7.59 -3.33
CA LEU A 60 12.28 -8.94 -3.90
C LEU A 60 11.92 -8.94 -5.38
N THR A 61 10.89 -8.18 -5.76
CA THR A 61 10.44 -8.07 -7.15
C THR A 61 11.49 -7.37 -8.01
N SER A 62 12.14 -6.33 -7.49
CA SER A 62 13.21 -5.60 -8.17
C SER A 62 14.47 -6.44 -8.33
N LEU A 63 14.78 -7.30 -7.35
CA LEU A 63 15.89 -8.25 -7.44
C LEU A 63 15.63 -9.31 -8.53
N ALA A 64 14.41 -9.86 -8.56
CA ALA A 64 14.00 -10.79 -9.61
C ALA A 64 14.05 -10.15 -11.01
N TRP A 65 13.63 -8.88 -11.11
CA TRP A 65 13.73 -8.10 -12.35
C TRP A 65 15.19 -7.98 -12.79
N ASP A 66 16.07 -7.52 -11.89
CA ASP A 66 17.48 -7.31 -12.19
C ASP A 66 18.16 -8.62 -12.61
N TRP A 67 17.85 -9.72 -11.92
CA TRP A 67 18.35 -11.05 -12.26
C TRP A 67 17.90 -11.45 -13.67
N ASN A 68 16.62 -11.29 -13.99
CA ASN A 68 16.05 -11.62 -15.31
C ASN A 68 16.72 -10.80 -16.43
N VAL A 69 16.93 -9.49 -16.22
CA VAL A 69 17.58 -8.62 -17.21
C VAL A 69 19.07 -8.96 -17.40
N ARG A 70 19.81 -9.28 -16.32
CA ARG A 70 21.24 -9.61 -16.42
C ARG A 70 21.49 -10.95 -17.10
N HIS A 71 20.68 -11.97 -16.81
CA HIS A 71 20.90 -13.32 -17.34
C HIS A 71 20.32 -13.51 -18.75
N GLN A 72 19.46 -12.59 -19.23
CA GLN A 72 19.08 -12.52 -20.64
C GLN A 72 20.28 -12.31 -21.58
N ALA A 73 21.37 -11.68 -21.12
CA ALA A 73 22.58 -11.51 -21.93
C ALA A 73 23.48 -12.77 -21.98
N GLY A 74 23.18 -13.81 -21.20
CA GLY A 74 24.06 -14.95 -20.93
C GLY A 74 23.72 -16.28 -21.62
N GLY A 75 22.79 -16.31 -22.58
CA GLY A 75 22.50 -17.53 -23.37
C GLY A 75 21.41 -18.45 -22.81
N ILE A 76 20.40 -17.91 -22.12
CA ILE A 76 19.16 -18.65 -21.85
C ILE A 76 18.43 -18.87 -23.19
N PRO A 77 17.97 -20.09 -23.53
CA PRO A 77 17.26 -20.35 -24.78
C PRO A 77 15.98 -19.48 -24.91
N PRO A 78 15.60 -19.08 -26.14
CA PRO A 78 14.61 -18.04 -26.43
C PRO A 78 13.15 -18.37 -26.09
N GLU A 79 12.89 -19.51 -25.45
CA GLU A 79 11.54 -19.94 -25.06
C GLU A 79 11.03 -19.28 -23.76
N LEU A 80 11.90 -18.57 -23.01
CA LEU A 80 11.58 -17.97 -21.70
C LEU A 80 12.08 -16.52 -21.47
N PRO A 81 12.12 -15.59 -22.44
CA PRO A 81 12.28 -14.17 -22.09
C PRO A 81 10.97 -13.68 -21.45
N ILE A 82 10.86 -13.79 -20.12
CA ILE A 82 9.76 -13.16 -19.40
C ILE A 82 9.97 -11.65 -19.52
N ASN A 83 9.12 -10.99 -20.29
CA ASN A 83 9.04 -9.52 -20.31
C ASN A 83 8.98 -9.03 -18.85
N PRO A 84 9.88 -8.17 -18.37
CA PRO A 84 9.92 -7.77 -16.97
C PRO A 84 8.59 -7.18 -16.46
N ALA A 85 7.87 -6.43 -17.30
CA ALA A 85 6.54 -5.93 -16.97
C ALA A 85 5.52 -7.07 -16.83
N ARG A 86 5.67 -8.17 -17.59
CA ARG A 86 4.85 -9.39 -17.42
C ARG A 86 5.18 -10.09 -16.11
N MET A 87 6.46 -10.23 -15.76
CA MET A 87 6.88 -10.84 -14.49
C MET A 87 6.24 -10.11 -13.29
N VAL A 88 6.28 -8.78 -13.28
CA VAL A 88 5.64 -8.01 -12.19
C VAL A 88 4.13 -8.24 -12.15
N ARG A 89 3.47 -8.40 -13.31
CA ARG A 89 2.04 -8.74 -13.36
C ARG A 89 1.75 -10.11 -12.77
N GLU A 90 2.55 -11.12 -13.11
CA GLU A 90 2.40 -12.49 -12.59
C GLU A 90 2.62 -12.54 -11.08
N ILE A 91 3.67 -11.88 -10.57
CA ILE A 91 3.90 -11.74 -9.12
C ILE A 91 2.74 -10.98 -8.47
N GLY A 92 2.22 -9.93 -9.11
CA GLY A 92 1.06 -9.18 -8.64
C GLY A 92 -0.21 -10.01 -8.54
N ASP A 93 -0.45 -10.91 -9.49
CA ASP A 93 -1.60 -11.81 -9.46
C ASP A 93 -1.44 -12.89 -8.38
N LEU A 94 -0.22 -13.38 -8.13
CA LEU A 94 0.10 -14.28 -7.01
C LEU A 94 -0.04 -13.61 -5.64
N ALA A 95 0.28 -12.32 -5.53
CA ALA A 95 0.19 -11.56 -4.27
C ALA A 95 -1.24 -11.08 -3.96
N ARG A 96 -2.16 -11.14 -4.93
CA ARG A 96 -3.55 -10.67 -4.80
C ARG A 96 -4.35 -11.29 -3.65
N PRO A 97 -4.26 -12.61 -3.38
CA PRO A 97 -4.94 -13.23 -2.25
C PRO A 97 -4.48 -12.69 -0.89
N GLU A 98 -3.21 -12.26 -0.80
CA GLU A 98 -2.61 -11.65 0.40
C GLU A 98 -2.99 -10.16 0.57
N GLY A 99 -3.91 -9.65 -0.25
CA GLY A 99 -4.32 -8.24 -0.20
C GLY A 99 -3.27 -7.27 -0.75
N LEU A 100 -2.36 -7.77 -1.59
CA LEU A 100 -1.30 -6.99 -2.22
C LEU A 100 -1.56 -6.87 -3.73
N ARG A 101 -1.33 -5.70 -4.32
CA ARG A 101 -1.37 -5.52 -5.79
C ARG A 101 -0.13 -4.78 -6.25
N LEU A 102 0.55 -5.35 -7.25
CA LEU A 102 1.75 -4.78 -7.85
C LEU A 102 1.44 -4.21 -9.23
N SER A 103 2.02 -3.06 -9.53
CA SER A 103 2.09 -2.53 -10.90
C SER A 103 3.39 -1.79 -11.16
N VAL A 104 3.66 -1.57 -12.45
CA VAL A 104 4.80 -0.81 -12.95
C VAL A 104 4.24 0.35 -13.76
N THR A 105 4.80 1.53 -13.57
CA THR A 105 4.39 2.76 -14.23
C THR A 105 5.59 3.65 -14.55
N SER A 106 5.47 4.55 -15.52
CA SER A 106 6.51 5.53 -15.84
C SER A 106 5.91 6.79 -16.45
N LEU A 107 6.62 7.92 -16.35
CA LEU A 107 6.16 9.19 -16.96
C LEU A 107 6.11 9.13 -18.50
N VAL A 108 6.87 8.22 -19.10
CA VAL A 108 6.91 7.97 -20.54
C VAL A 108 6.79 6.45 -20.76
N PRO A 109 5.56 5.89 -20.72
CA PRO A 109 5.36 4.46 -20.78
C PRO A 109 5.46 3.94 -22.22
N LEU A 110 6.16 2.82 -22.43
CA LEU A 110 6.13 2.12 -23.72
C LEU A 110 4.79 1.44 -23.97
N ASP A 111 4.22 0.84 -22.92
CA ASP A 111 2.88 0.26 -22.93
C ASP A 111 1.90 1.27 -22.33
N PRO A 112 0.92 1.79 -23.09
CA PRO A 112 -0.07 2.74 -22.58
C PRO A 112 -0.83 2.25 -21.34
N ALA A 113 -0.93 0.93 -21.12
CA ALA A 113 -1.55 0.38 -19.92
C ALA A 113 -0.75 0.70 -18.63
N ASN A 114 0.54 1.04 -18.76
CA ASN A 114 1.42 1.47 -17.68
C ASN A 114 1.45 3.01 -17.51
N ALA A 115 0.54 3.75 -18.15
CA ALA A 115 0.46 5.20 -17.97
C ALA A 115 0.03 5.56 -16.54
N PRO A 116 0.67 6.54 -15.89
CA PRO A 116 0.43 6.82 -14.49
C PRO A 116 -0.92 7.48 -14.24
N ASP A 117 -1.52 7.19 -13.08
CA ASP A 117 -2.59 8.02 -12.53
C ASP A 117 -2.02 9.33 -11.93
N ALA A 118 -2.89 10.20 -11.39
CA ALA A 118 -2.48 11.49 -10.85
C ALA A 118 -1.50 11.38 -9.66
N TRP A 119 -1.72 10.43 -8.75
CA TRP A 119 -0.85 10.21 -7.59
C TRP A 119 0.48 9.57 -8.02
N GLU A 120 0.43 8.60 -8.92
CA GLU A 120 1.62 7.97 -9.50
C GLU A 120 2.48 9.00 -10.23
N ALA A 121 1.88 9.86 -11.07
CA ALA A 121 2.61 10.88 -11.82
C ALA A 121 3.28 11.91 -10.90
N GLU A 122 2.58 12.34 -9.85
CA GLU A 122 3.17 13.22 -8.82
C GLU A 122 4.32 12.54 -8.10
N SER A 123 4.11 11.30 -7.66
CA SER A 123 5.12 10.51 -6.94
C SER A 123 6.37 10.28 -7.79
N LEU A 124 6.19 9.90 -9.06
CA LEU A 124 7.27 9.76 -10.03
C LEU A 124 8.05 11.06 -10.22
N ARG A 125 7.39 12.22 -10.29
CA ARG A 125 8.07 13.53 -10.39
C ARG A 125 8.87 13.85 -9.14
N LEU A 126 8.28 13.71 -7.95
CA LEU A 126 8.97 13.94 -6.68
C LEU A 126 10.22 13.06 -6.54
N ILE A 127 10.11 11.79 -6.96
CA ILE A 127 11.22 10.84 -6.93
C ILE A 127 12.28 11.19 -7.98
N ASN A 128 11.88 11.53 -9.21
CA ASN A 128 12.78 11.92 -10.30
C ASN A 128 13.53 13.23 -9.99
N GLU A 129 12.90 14.16 -9.27
CA GLU A 129 13.51 15.40 -8.78
C GLU A 129 14.42 15.18 -7.56
N GLY A 130 14.54 13.95 -7.04
CA GLY A 130 15.32 13.62 -5.85
C GLY A 130 14.73 14.15 -4.54
N ARG A 131 13.47 14.61 -4.56
CA ARG A 131 12.77 15.15 -3.38
C ARG A 131 12.24 14.05 -2.46
N MET A 132 12.11 12.83 -2.96
CA MET A 132 11.73 11.63 -2.21
C MET A 132 12.47 10.41 -2.75
N SER A 133 12.88 9.50 -1.88
CA SER A 133 13.43 8.19 -2.28
C SER A 133 12.33 7.15 -2.54
N GLU A 134 11.17 7.34 -1.93
CA GLU A 134 9.96 6.53 -2.00
C GLU A 134 8.80 7.32 -1.39
N ARG A 135 7.56 6.88 -1.61
CA ARG A 135 6.36 7.52 -1.05
C ARG A 135 5.35 6.47 -0.61
N LEU A 136 4.82 6.64 0.60
CA LEU A 136 3.67 5.92 1.12
C LEU A 136 2.50 6.91 1.28
N SER A 137 1.28 6.50 0.94
CA SER A 137 0.09 7.32 1.13
C SER A 137 -1.11 6.44 1.47
N PHE A 138 -1.90 6.88 2.45
CA PHE A 138 -3.16 6.24 2.81
C PHE A 138 -4.30 6.83 1.99
N PHE A 139 -5.11 5.97 1.40
CA PHE A 139 -6.31 6.32 0.66
C PHE A 139 -7.52 5.82 1.44
N PRO A 140 -8.24 6.70 2.15
CA PRO A 140 -9.47 6.32 2.84
C PRO A 140 -10.59 6.04 1.82
N GLY A 141 -11.56 5.22 2.20
CA GLY A 141 -12.69 4.89 1.35
C GLY A 141 -13.43 3.64 1.83
N SER A 142 -14.33 3.12 1.00
CA SER A 142 -15.00 1.84 1.25
C SER A 142 -14.04 0.66 1.25
N GLU A 143 -12.93 0.79 0.52
CA GLU A 143 -11.81 -0.15 0.52
C GLU A 143 -10.53 0.64 0.84
N PRO A 144 -10.21 0.88 2.13
CA PRO A 144 -9.03 1.63 2.51
C PRO A 144 -7.77 0.91 2.07
N VAL A 145 -6.82 1.67 1.51
CA VAL A 145 -5.60 1.11 0.91
C VAL A 145 -4.41 2.02 1.19
N TYR A 146 -3.27 1.41 1.50
CA TYR A 146 -1.98 2.07 1.46
C TYR A 146 -1.35 1.87 0.09
N ARG A 147 -0.95 2.97 -0.55
CA ARG A 147 -0.19 2.93 -1.79
C ARG A 147 1.25 3.29 -1.48
N PHE A 148 2.16 2.43 -1.91
CA PHE A 148 3.60 2.60 -1.81
C PHE A 148 4.18 2.76 -3.21
N MET A 149 5.12 3.68 -3.39
CA MET A 149 5.87 3.86 -4.63
C MET A 149 7.35 3.99 -4.35
N ALA A 150 8.14 3.23 -5.10
CA ALA A 150 9.60 3.33 -5.11
C ALA A 150 10.14 3.30 -6.55
N PRO A 151 11.26 4.00 -6.82
CA PRO A 151 11.89 3.99 -8.13
C PRO A 151 12.54 2.64 -8.41
N VAL A 152 12.37 2.15 -9.64
CA VAL A 152 13.21 1.14 -10.26
C VAL A 152 14.23 1.88 -11.13
N PRO A 153 15.44 2.19 -10.61
CA PRO A 153 16.41 3.00 -11.34
C PRO A 153 16.86 2.28 -12.61
N ALA A 154 16.95 3.04 -13.71
CA ALA A 154 17.49 2.54 -14.95
C ALA A 154 18.98 2.17 -14.76
N LYS A 155 19.34 0.95 -15.18
CA LYS A 155 20.72 0.44 -15.17
C LYS A 155 21.28 0.43 -16.59
N ALA A 156 22.60 0.25 -16.71
CA ALA A 156 23.26 0.10 -18.01
C ALA A 156 22.71 -1.07 -18.84
N SER A 157 22.20 -2.13 -18.21
CA SER A 157 21.54 -3.23 -18.90
C SER A 157 20.18 -2.84 -19.51
N CYS A 158 19.55 -1.76 -19.04
CA CYS A 158 18.28 -1.28 -19.57
C CYS A 158 18.44 -0.67 -20.97
N THR A 159 19.61 -0.09 -21.30
CA THR A 159 19.87 0.45 -22.65
C THR A 159 19.89 -0.62 -23.73
N THR A 160 20.15 -1.88 -23.38
CA THR A 160 20.19 -2.98 -24.35
C THR A 160 18.87 -3.10 -25.11
N CYS A 161 17.74 -2.87 -24.44
CA CYS A 161 16.40 -2.96 -25.04
C CYS A 161 15.73 -1.60 -25.23
N HIS A 162 16.05 -0.59 -24.39
CA HIS A 162 15.39 0.72 -24.41
C HIS A 162 16.17 1.83 -25.13
N GLY A 163 17.42 1.56 -25.55
CA GLY A 163 18.29 2.51 -26.25
C GLY A 163 18.45 3.86 -25.52
N ASP A 164 18.77 4.90 -26.29
CA ASP A 164 18.90 6.29 -25.80
C ASP A 164 17.56 6.93 -25.37
N GLN A 165 16.43 6.34 -25.80
CA GLN A 165 15.10 6.87 -25.55
C GLN A 165 14.61 6.58 -24.13
N GLY A 166 15.09 5.49 -23.50
CA GLY A 166 14.71 5.10 -22.14
C GLY A 166 15.61 5.66 -21.03
N GLN A 167 16.83 6.11 -21.33
CA GLN A 167 17.80 6.55 -20.31
C GLN A 167 17.83 8.06 -20.04
N LYS A 168 17.27 8.91 -20.91
CA LYS A 168 17.45 10.37 -20.80
C LYS A 168 16.50 11.08 -19.82
N GLY A 169 15.77 10.36 -18.96
CA GLY A 169 15.05 11.03 -17.86
C GLY A 169 13.77 10.38 -17.33
N GLY A 170 13.57 9.07 -17.54
CA GLY A 170 12.40 8.38 -16.99
C GLY A 170 12.75 7.60 -15.71
N VAL A 171 12.32 8.09 -14.54
CA VAL A 171 12.12 7.18 -13.41
C VAL A 171 10.95 6.26 -13.76
N MET A 172 11.22 4.95 -13.78
CA MET A 172 10.17 3.93 -13.72
C MET A 172 9.88 3.68 -12.25
N GLY A 173 8.61 3.72 -11.87
CA GLY A 173 8.17 3.44 -10.51
C GLY A 173 7.42 2.12 -10.48
N GLY A 174 7.64 1.34 -9.43
CA GLY A 174 6.69 0.30 -9.04
C GLY A 174 5.75 0.88 -8.01
N ASP A 175 4.46 0.58 -8.11
CA ASP A 175 3.53 0.81 -7.03
C ASP A 175 3.03 -0.49 -6.44
N LEU A 176 2.88 -0.47 -5.12
CA LEU A 176 2.26 -1.54 -4.36
C LEU A 176 1.07 -1.01 -3.60
N HIS A 177 -0.06 -1.70 -3.74
CA HIS A 177 -1.28 -1.44 -3.01
C HIS A 177 -1.42 -2.49 -1.91
N TYR A 178 -1.53 -2.04 -0.67
CA TYR A 178 -1.76 -2.87 0.50
C TYR A 178 -3.12 -2.57 1.13
N HIS A 179 -3.96 -3.58 1.28
CA HIS A 179 -5.26 -3.45 1.92
C HIS A 179 -5.15 -3.65 3.44
N ALA A 180 -5.40 -2.59 4.21
CA ALA A 180 -5.43 -2.66 5.67
C ALA A 180 -6.81 -3.16 6.14
N GLY A 181 -7.02 -4.48 6.12
CA GLY A 181 -8.24 -5.10 6.65
C GLY A 181 -8.60 -6.42 5.98
N PRO A 182 -9.47 -7.24 6.59
CA PRO A 182 -9.95 -8.47 5.98
C PRO A 182 -10.68 -8.15 4.67
N ARG A 183 -10.19 -8.72 3.57
CA ARG A 183 -10.81 -8.59 2.25
C ARG A 183 -12.20 -9.22 2.30
N ALA A 184 -13.26 -8.42 2.24
CA ALA A 184 -14.60 -8.94 2.09
C ALA A 184 -14.67 -9.75 0.79
N ALA A 185 -15.08 -11.02 0.88
CA ALA A 185 -15.30 -11.88 -0.28
C ALA A 185 -16.42 -11.28 -1.14
N GLY A 186 -16.07 -10.43 -2.11
CA GLY A 186 -17.03 -9.75 -2.98
C GLY A 186 -16.76 -8.27 -3.30
N GLY A 187 -15.72 -7.66 -2.73
CA GLY A 187 -15.31 -6.28 -3.08
C GLY A 187 -14.94 -6.16 -4.56
N ARG A 188 -15.67 -5.32 -5.31
CA ARG A 188 -15.38 -5.04 -6.73
C ARG A 188 -14.16 -4.12 -6.79
N ASP A 189 -13.13 -4.56 -7.52
CA ASP A 189 -11.89 -3.84 -7.79
C ASP A 189 -12.16 -2.44 -8.36
N SER A 190 -12.19 -1.43 -7.50
CA SER A 190 -12.56 -0.05 -7.86
C SER A 190 -11.39 0.80 -8.38
N ALA A 191 -10.17 0.25 -8.45
CA ALA A 191 -8.98 1.00 -8.85
C ALA A 191 -8.08 0.27 -9.88
N GLN A 192 -8.57 -0.78 -10.55
CA GLN A 192 -7.79 -1.40 -11.62
C GLN A 192 -8.01 -0.62 -12.93
N LYS A 193 -6.94 0.03 -13.45
CA LYS A 193 -6.95 0.61 -14.82
C LYS A 193 -7.61 -0.39 -15.77
N LYS A 194 -8.66 0.03 -16.50
CA LYS A 194 -9.38 -0.84 -17.44
C LYS A 194 -8.37 -1.45 -18.42
N ARG A 195 -8.23 -2.77 -18.34
CA ARG A 195 -7.21 -3.55 -19.06
C ARG A 195 -7.73 -3.94 -20.44
N PRO A 196 -7.03 -3.63 -21.55
CA PRO A 196 -7.32 -4.29 -22.83
C PRO A 196 -6.98 -5.79 -22.73
N PRO A 197 -7.70 -6.67 -23.45
CA PRO A 197 -7.34 -8.08 -23.54
C PRO A 197 -5.93 -8.18 -24.13
N CYS A 198 -5.13 -9.06 -23.53
CA CYS A 198 -3.73 -9.32 -23.82
C CYS A 198 -3.37 -9.12 -25.32
N CYS A 199 -2.75 -7.99 -25.65
CA CYS A 199 -2.10 -7.84 -26.95
C CYS A 199 -0.86 -8.73 -26.97
N TRP A 200 -1.01 -9.99 -27.36
CA TRP A 200 -0.04 -10.79 -28.10
C TRP A 200 -0.83 -11.97 -28.70
N GLY A 201 -1.51 -11.65 -29.79
CA GLY A 201 -2.34 -12.55 -30.59
C GLY A 201 -2.54 -11.95 -31.98
N GLY A 202 -1.44 -11.55 -32.61
CA GLY A 202 -1.42 -11.25 -34.05
C GLY A 202 -0.98 -12.51 -34.77
N GLU A 203 -1.91 -13.13 -35.49
CA GLU A 203 -1.64 -14.22 -36.43
C GLU A 203 -0.46 -13.89 -37.36
N LEU A 204 0.49 -14.83 -37.44
CA LEU A 204 1.38 -14.94 -38.59
C LEU A 204 0.54 -15.39 -39.78
N SER A 205 -0.03 -14.42 -40.51
CA SER A 205 -0.72 -14.65 -41.77
C SER A 205 -0.32 -13.59 -42.79
N GLY A 206 0.64 -13.95 -43.64
CA GLY A 206 0.83 -13.37 -44.97
C GLY A 206 1.72 -12.14 -45.09
N LEU A 207 2.99 -12.35 -45.43
CA LEU A 207 3.64 -11.91 -46.68
C LEU A 207 5.07 -12.44 -46.74
#